data_AF-A0A091Q7N0-F1
#
_entry.id   AF-A0A091Q7N0-F1
#
_cell.length_a   1.000
_cell.length_b   1.000
_cell.length_c   1.000
_cell.angle_alpha   90.00
_cell.angle_beta   90.00
_cell.angle_gamma   90.00
#
_symmetry.space_group_name_H-M   'P 1'
#
loop_
_entity.id
_entity.type
_entity.pdbx_description
1 polymer ?
#
loop_
_entity_poly.entity_id
_entity_poly.type
_entity_poly.pdbx_seq_one_letter_code
_entity_poly.pdbx_strand_id
1 'polypeptide(L)'
;LPMSGVGEILKVLGDFGPFQKWLVLFTLFPCLSVAFHQFCQLFMVPHVPHHCDTGWIRAVGPNLTEEEQLNLTLPRDADGVYEQCSMYSPVDWDLDSIMAYGLNATEECSSGWVYPLEQPPSLLTEFDLVCDRKHLNDISQSIYMMGLFLGAMIFGPLSDRIGRRPVLLISVFLQCLFGVGIAFVPHFYVYMAFRCVVGASVSGITMTILALATEWVGASYRPTAVLISHCCFAIGQMILAGLSYGIRNWRLLEIAGSAPLFAFFFYIWVLPESARWLVTKGRIEE
;
A
#
# COMPACT_ATOMS: atom_id res chain seq x y z
N LEU A 1 -11.93 23.00 34.58
CA LEU A 1 -13.11 22.11 34.64
C LEU A 1 -12.68 20.72 34.21
N PRO A 2 -12.13 19.90 35.12
CA PRO A 2 -11.37 18.71 34.75
C PRO A 2 -12.30 17.50 34.57
N MET A 3 -12.07 16.69 33.54
CA MET A 3 -12.44 15.28 33.24
C MET A 3 -13.75 14.62 33.80
N SER A 4 -14.30 15.00 34.95
CA SER A 4 -15.57 14.50 35.48
C SER A 4 -16.78 14.92 34.64
N GLY A 5 -16.78 16.15 34.11
CA GLY A 5 -17.94 16.70 33.41
C GLY A 5 -18.33 15.95 32.13
N VAL A 6 -17.37 15.61 31.26
CA VAL A 6 -17.67 14.94 29.97
C VAL A 6 -18.18 13.52 30.18
N GLY A 7 -17.57 12.78 31.12
CA GLY A 7 -18.00 11.42 31.44
C GLY A 7 -19.40 11.38 32.07
N GLU A 8 -19.74 12.37 32.90
CA GLU A 8 -21.08 12.50 33.48
C GLU A 8 -22.12 12.92 32.44
N ILE A 9 -21.79 13.85 31.53
CA ILE A 9 -22.68 14.23 30.42
C ILE A 9 -22.97 13.03 29.52
N LEU A 10 -21.96 12.23 29.16
CA LEU A 10 -22.15 11.03 28.34
C LEU A 10 -22.98 9.95 29.05
N LYS A 11 -22.83 9.80 30.37
CA LYS A 11 -23.69 8.90 31.18
C LYS A 11 -25.15 9.33 31.14
N VAL A 12 -25.42 10.64 31.18
CA VAL A 12 -26.79 11.19 31.12
C VAL A 12 -27.40 11.03 29.72
N LEU A 13 -26.60 11.18 28.65
CA LEU A 13 -27.03 11.00 27.26
C LEU A 13 -27.16 9.52 26.84
N GLY A 14 -26.71 8.59 27.69
CA GLY A 14 -26.63 7.16 27.42
C GLY A 14 -25.26 6.78 26.86
N ASP A 15 -24.56 5.89 27.56
CA ASP A 15 -23.16 5.51 27.28
C ASP A 15 -22.93 4.93 25.86
N PHE A 16 -23.99 4.40 25.22
CA PHE A 16 -23.96 3.82 23.87
C PHE A 16 -25.32 3.88 23.15
N GLY A 17 -25.85 5.10 23.01
CA GLY A 17 -27.10 5.38 22.30
C GLY A 17 -27.03 5.19 20.77
N PRO A 18 -28.16 5.42 20.05
CA PRO A 18 -28.24 5.26 18.59
C PRO A 18 -27.29 6.18 17.83
N PHE A 19 -27.04 7.40 18.34
CA PHE A 19 -26.10 8.34 17.75
C PHE A 19 -24.66 7.82 17.81
N GLN A 20 -24.21 7.34 18.98
CA GLN A 20 -22.87 6.78 19.15
C GLN A 20 -22.66 5.54 18.28
N LYS A 21 -23.69 4.68 18.15
CA LYS A 21 -23.66 3.53 17.23
C LYS A 21 -23.50 3.96 15.78
N TRP A 22 -24.26 4.98 15.35
CA TRP A 22 -24.14 5.56 14.01
C TRP A 22 -22.75 6.16 13.76
N LEU A 23 -22.21 6.88 14.74
CA LEU A 23 -20.88 7.46 14.63
C LEU A 23 -19.80 6.38 14.50
N VAL A 24 -19.84 5.35 15.35
CA VAL A 24 -18.92 4.21 15.27
C VAL A 24 -19.04 3.52 13.91
N LEU A 25 -20.26 3.32 13.41
CA LEU A 25 -20.49 2.75 12.08
C LEU A 25 -19.84 3.59 10.97
N PHE A 26 -19.99 4.92 10.99
CA PHE A 26 -19.32 5.80 10.03
C PHE A 26 -17.81 5.77 10.18
N THR A 27 -17.26 5.61 11.38
CA THR A 27 -15.81 5.48 11.54
C THR A 27 -15.23 4.19 10.95
N LEU A 28 -16.06 3.19 10.62
CA LEU A 28 -15.59 1.93 10.02
C LEU A 28 -15.12 2.09 8.57
N PHE A 29 -15.77 2.93 7.76
CA PHE A 29 -15.44 2.97 6.34
C PHE A 29 -14.00 3.45 6.05
N PRO A 30 -13.46 4.49 6.72
CA PRO A 30 -12.06 4.81 6.53
C PRO A 30 -11.12 3.77 7.16
N CYS A 31 -11.54 3.01 8.18
CA CYS A 31 -10.75 1.88 8.70
C CYS A 31 -10.53 0.79 7.64
N LEU A 32 -11.52 0.52 6.78
CA LEU A 32 -11.35 -0.39 5.64
C LEU A 32 -10.28 0.11 4.66
N SER A 33 -10.29 1.41 4.38
CA SER A 33 -9.29 2.03 3.50
C SER A 33 -7.88 2.03 4.09
N VAL A 34 -7.75 2.30 5.39
CA VAL A 34 -6.47 2.18 6.11
C VAL A 34 -5.89 0.77 5.92
N ALA A 35 -6.70 -0.28 6.05
CA ALA A 35 -6.25 -1.65 5.82
C ALA A 35 -5.79 -1.86 4.37
N PHE A 36 -6.53 -1.35 3.39
CA PHE A 36 -6.13 -1.41 1.98
C PHE A 36 -4.74 -0.79 1.78
N HIS A 37 -4.56 0.48 2.13
CA HIS A 37 -3.31 1.21 1.84
C HIS A 37 -2.10 0.72 2.64
N GLN A 38 -2.34 0.15 3.83
CA GLN A 38 -1.29 -0.46 4.64
C GLN A 38 -0.69 -1.70 3.96
N PHE A 39 -1.51 -2.52 3.31
CA PHE A 39 -1.10 -3.85 2.84
C PHE A 39 -1.11 -4.01 1.31
N CYS A 40 -1.63 -3.05 0.55
CA CYS A 40 -1.80 -3.14 -0.90
C CYS A 40 -0.49 -3.54 -1.62
N GLN A 41 0.65 -2.97 -1.22
CA GLN A 41 1.94 -3.23 -1.85
C GLN A 41 2.35 -4.72 -1.79
N LEU A 42 1.94 -5.47 -0.76
CA LEU A 42 2.24 -6.91 -0.68
C LEU A 42 1.61 -7.72 -1.83
N PHE A 43 0.44 -7.27 -2.30
CA PHE A 43 -0.27 -7.91 -3.42
C PHE A 43 0.21 -7.40 -4.78
N MET A 44 0.88 -6.24 -4.82
CA MET A 44 1.37 -5.61 -6.05
C MET A 44 2.78 -6.07 -6.44
N VAL A 45 3.52 -6.65 -5.49
CA VAL A 45 4.87 -7.19 -5.68
C VAL A 45 4.84 -8.72 -5.51
N PRO A 46 4.07 -9.46 -6.33
CA PRO A 46 4.07 -10.91 -6.26
C PRO A 46 5.41 -11.46 -6.77
N HIS A 47 5.79 -12.65 -6.29
CA HIS A 47 6.88 -13.38 -6.90
C HIS A 47 6.49 -13.83 -8.31
N VAL A 48 7.26 -13.43 -9.32
CA VAL A 48 7.05 -13.81 -10.73
C VAL A 48 8.33 -14.48 -11.24
N PRO A 49 8.24 -15.66 -11.88
CA PRO A 49 9.41 -16.25 -12.53
C PRO A 49 9.89 -15.32 -13.65
N HIS A 50 11.20 -15.13 -13.76
CA HIS A 50 11.82 -14.19 -14.68
C HIS A 50 13.20 -14.70 -15.08
N HIS A 51 13.72 -14.18 -16.18
CA HIS A 51 15.10 -14.42 -16.62
C HIS A 51 15.67 -13.17 -17.30
N CYS A 52 16.99 -13.13 -17.49
CA CYS A 52 17.62 -12.03 -18.23
C CYS A 52 17.08 -11.94 -19.67
N ASP A 53 17.00 -10.72 -20.21
CA ASP A 53 16.87 -10.54 -21.65
C ASP A 53 18.19 -10.90 -22.34
N THR A 54 18.18 -12.00 -23.07
CA THR A 54 19.34 -12.52 -23.82
C THR A 54 19.19 -12.31 -25.33
N GLY A 55 18.42 -11.31 -25.76
CA GLY A 55 18.16 -11.01 -27.17
C GLY A 55 19.41 -10.77 -28.03
N TRP A 56 20.58 -10.49 -27.43
CA TRP A 56 21.85 -10.35 -28.11
C TRP A 56 22.22 -11.56 -29.00
N ILE A 57 21.85 -12.78 -28.59
CA ILE A 57 22.16 -14.01 -29.35
C ILE A 57 21.47 -14.03 -30.72
N ARG A 58 20.35 -13.30 -30.88
CA ARG A 58 19.63 -13.22 -32.16
C ARG A 58 20.40 -12.46 -33.24
N ALA A 59 21.42 -11.67 -32.87
CA ALA A 59 22.29 -11.01 -33.83
C ALA A 59 23.14 -12.02 -34.61
N VAL A 60 23.52 -13.14 -33.97
CA VAL A 60 24.31 -14.23 -34.58
C VAL A 60 23.47 -15.44 -34.97
N GLY A 61 22.32 -15.65 -34.30
CA GLY A 61 21.37 -16.73 -34.58
C GLY A 61 19.93 -16.22 -34.70
N PRO A 62 19.54 -15.61 -35.83
CA PRO A 62 18.22 -14.98 -35.98
C PRO A 62 17.05 -15.97 -36.01
N ASN A 63 17.31 -17.24 -36.35
CA ASN A 63 16.29 -18.28 -36.49
C ASN A 63 16.20 -19.23 -35.29
N LEU A 64 16.84 -18.88 -34.16
CA LEU A 64 16.79 -19.69 -32.94
C LEU A 64 15.37 -19.72 -32.36
N THR A 65 14.95 -20.90 -31.92
CA THR A 65 13.75 -21.03 -31.09
C THR A 65 14.00 -20.46 -29.70
N GLU A 66 12.94 -20.15 -28.97
CA GLU A 66 13.05 -19.62 -27.60
C GLU A 66 13.75 -20.62 -26.66
N GLU A 67 13.45 -21.91 -26.78
CA GLU A 67 14.12 -22.96 -25.98
C GLU A 67 15.62 -23.04 -26.28
N GLU A 68 16.02 -22.99 -27.55
CA GLU A 68 17.44 -22.99 -27.93
C GLU A 68 18.15 -21.73 -27.43
N GLN A 69 17.51 -20.57 -27.58
CA GLN A 69 18.03 -19.30 -27.07
C GLN A 69 18.29 -19.41 -25.55
N LEU A 70 17.31 -19.83 -24.76
CA LEU A 70 17.45 -19.91 -23.31
C LEU A 70 18.50 -20.94 -22.91
N ASN A 71 18.56 -22.08 -23.59
CA ASN A 71 19.53 -23.14 -23.30
C ASN A 71 20.99 -22.73 -23.61
N LEU A 72 21.22 -21.86 -24.59
CA LEU A 72 22.55 -21.36 -24.93
C LEU A 72 22.99 -20.17 -24.07
N THR A 73 22.05 -19.39 -23.55
CA THR A 73 22.34 -18.07 -22.95
C THR A 73 22.13 -17.98 -21.45
N LEU A 74 21.39 -18.91 -20.84
CA LEU A 74 21.14 -18.93 -19.40
C LEU A 74 21.82 -20.12 -18.72
N PRO A 75 22.58 -19.89 -17.64
CA PRO A 75 23.11 -20.98 -16.82
C PRO A 75 21.98 -21.70 -16.08
N ARG A 76 22.23 -22.94 -15.67
CA ARG A 76 21.31 -23.74 -14.87
C ARG A 76 21.87 -23.92 -13.46
N ASP A 77 20.99 -23.87 -12.47
CA ASP A 77 21.30 -24.16 -11.09
C ASP A 77 21.54 -25.66 -10.85
N ALA A 78 21.86 -26.01 -9.59
CA ALA A 78 22.10 -27.41 -9.18
C ALA A 78 20.87 -28.34 -9.37
N ASP A 79 19.67 -27.76 -9.44
CA ASP A 79 18.42 -28.47 -9.64
C ASP A 79 18.03 -28.56 -11.13
N GLY A 80 18.83 -27.99 -12.02
CA GLY A 80 18.65 -27.99 -13.47
C GLY A 80 17.66 -26.93 -13.98
N VAL A 81 17.22 -26.02 -13.12
CA VAL A 81 16.36 -24.88 -13.46
C VAL A 81 17.23 -23.71 -13.94
N TYR A 82 16.74 -22.92 -14.89
CA TYR A 82 17.46 -21.73 -15.33
C TYR A 82 17.65 -20.74 -14.18
N GLU A 83 18.88 -20.24 -14.03
CA GLU A 83 19.13 -19.15 -13.09
C GLU A 83 18.33 -17.91 -13.51
N GLN A 84 17.70 -17.26 -12.53
CA GLN A 84 16.83 -16.13 -12.80
C GLN A 84 17.60 -14.83 -12.97
N CYS A 85 18.71 -14.65 -12.23
CA CYS A 85 19.42 -13.36 -12.08
C CYS A 85 20.77 -13.28 -12.81
N SER A 86 21.15 -14.32 -13.54
CA SER A 86 22.44 -14.40 -14.21
C SER A 86 22.26 -14.90 -15.64
N MET A 87 23.16 -14.50 -16.52
CA MET A 87 23.25 -14.98 -17.90
C MET A 87 24.69 -15.22 -18.28
N TYR A 88 24.91 -15.98 -19.35
CA TYR A 88 26.23 -16.05 -19.96
C TYR A 88 26.58 -14.71 -20.64
N SER A 89 27.83 -14.28 -20.42
CA SER A 89 28.34 -13.05 -21.00
C SER A 89 28.32 -13.11 -22.53
N PRO A 90 27.88 -12.04 -23.22
CA PRO A 90 27.95 -11.94 -24.67
C PRO A 90 29.38 -12.09 -25.17
N VAL A 91 29.57 -12.83 -26.27
CA VAL A 91 30.87 -13.04 -26.92
C VAL A 91 30.77 -12.73 -28.40
N ASP A 92 31.87 -12.24 -28.98
CA ASP A 92 31.99 -11.97 -30.43
C ASP A 92 32.31 -13.26 -31.21
N TRP A 93 31.52 -14.31 -31.01
CA TRP A 93 31.64 -15.60 -31.70
C TRP A 93 30.47 -15.85 -32.65
N ASP A 94 30.68 -16.66 -33.67
CA ASP A 94 29.61 -17.17 -34.52
C ASP A 94 28.78 -18.26 -33.79
N LEU A 95 27.57 -18.51 -34.27
CA LEU A 95 26.64 -19.44 -33.63
C LEU A 95 27.20 -20.87 -33.55
N ASP A 96 27.91 -21.34 -34.59
CA ASP A 96 28.47 -22.70 -34.61
C ASP A 96 29.55 -22.86 -33.54
N SER A 97 30.41 -21.84 -33.37
CA SER A 97 31.40 -21.79 -32.28
C SER A 97 30.75 -21.80 -30.90
N ILE A 98 29.68 -21.03 -30.69
CA ILE A 98 28.94 -21.00 -29.41
C ILE A 98 28.33 -22.38 -29.11
N MET A 99 27.74 -23.05 -30.10
CA MET A 99 27.16 -24.38 -29.94
C MET A 99 28.24 -25.46 -29.70
N ALA A 100 29.41 -25.32 -30.32
CA ALA A 100 30.50 -26.30 -30.21
C ALA A 100 31.27 -26.20 -28.89
N TYR A 101 31.55 -24.98 -28.42
CA TYR A 101 32.41 -24.75 -27.26
C TYR A 101 31.64 -24.38 -25.98
N GLY A 102 30.41 -23.87 -26.11
CA GLY A 102 29.62 -23.36 -25.00
C GLY A 102 30.17 -22.04 -24.42
N LEU A 103 29.37 -21.40 -23.56
CA LEU A 103 29.75 -20.21 -22.83
C LEU A 103 30.06 -20.57 -21.37
N ASN A 104 31.11 -19.99 -20.81
CA ASN A 104 31.58 -20.32 -19.46
C ASN A 104 31.59 -19.12 -18.50
N ALA A 105 31.68 -17.89 -19.02
CA ALA A 105 31.65 -16.68 -18.22
C ALA A 105 30.21 -16.23 -18.00
N THR A 106 29.84 -15.96 -16.76
CA THR A 106 28.52 -15.45 -16.38
C THR A 106 28.62 -14.00 -15.90
N GLU A 107 27.56 -13.23 -16.15
CA GLU A 107 27.37 -11.86 -15.69
C GLU A 107 25.95 -11.63 -15.17
N GLU A 108 25.77 -10.56 -14.40
CA GLU A 108 24.46 -10.06 -13.99
C GLU A 108 23.68 -9.54 -15.21
N CYS A 109 22.35 -9.64 -15.18
CA CYS A 109 21.52 -9.23 -16.32
C CYS A 109 21.66 -7.74 -16.63
N SER A 110 22.32 -7.43 -17.75
CA SER A 110 22.62 -6.06 -18.18
C SER A 110 21.56 -5.45 -19.10
N SER A 111 20.83 -6.30 -19.84
CA SER A 111 19.92 -5.91 -20.92
C SER A 111 18.44 -5.88 -20.53
N GLY A 112 18.13 -6.06 -19.24
CA GLY A 112 16.75 -6.09 -18.72
C GLY A 112 16.24 -7.51 -18.43
N TRP A 113 14.92 -7.62 -18.26
CA TRP A 113 14.26 -8.82 -17.77
C TRP A 113 13.09 -9.21 -18.66
N VAL A 114 12.90 -10.52 -18.84
CA VAL A 114 11.76 -11.07 -19.54
C VAL A 114 10.85 -11.78 -18.53
N TYR A 115 9.57 -11.44 -18.60
CA TYR A 115 8.51 -11.99 -17.75
C TYR A 115 7.50 -12.77 -18.60
N PRO A 116 6.80 -13.77 -18.04
CA PRO A 116 5.76 -14.51 -18.74
C PRO A 116 4.64 -13.60 -19.25
N LEU A 117 4.32 -13.70 -20.55
CA LEU A 117 3.29 -12.89 -21.22
C LEU A 117 1.87 -13.10 -20.68
N GLU A 118 1.61 -14.23 -20.02
CA GLU A 118 0.27 -14.59 -19.53
C GLU A 118 -0.16 -13.78 -18.29
N GLN A 119 0.76 -13.05 -17.66
CA GLN A 119 0.49 -12.30 -16.45
C GLN A 119 0.30 -10.80 -16.73
N PRO A 120 -0.77 -10.18 -16.21
CA PRO A 120 -0.93 -8.73 -16.30
C PRO A 120 0.17 -8.01 -15.51
N PRO A 121 0.49 -6.75 -15.88
CA PRO A 121 1.58 -6.00 -15.25
C PRO A 121 1.33 -5.83 -13.76
N SER A 122 2.37 -6.06 -12.99
CA SER A 122 2.48 -5.87 -11.55
C SER A 122 3.48 -4.76 -11.24
N LEU A 123 3.48 -4.22 -10.02
CA LEU A 123 4.44 -3.18 -9.64
C LEU A 123 5.89 -3.69 -9.79
N LEU A 124 6.11 -4.98 -9.53
CA LEU A 124 7.41 -5.62 -9.68
C LEU A 124 7.86 -5.69 -11.14
N THR A 125 7.00 -6.16 -12.03
CA THR A 125 7.32 -6.37 -13.46
C THR A 125 7.39 -5.07 -14.24
N GLU A 126 6.64 -4.05 -13.82
CA GLU A 126 6.64 -2.76 -14.51
C GLU A 126 7.87 -1.89 -14.17
N PHE A 127 8.48 -2.09 -12.99
CA PHE A 127 9.63 -1.32 -12.54
C PHE A 127 10.93 -2.14 -12.43
N ASP A 128 10.93 -3.39 -12.90
CA ASP A 128 12.04 -4.34 -12.83
C ASP A 128 12.63 -4.46 -11.43
N LEU A 129 11.79 -4.74 -10.44
CA LEU A 129 12.17 -4.79 -9.02
C LEU A 129 12.64 -6.20 -8.61
N VAL A 130 13.45 -6.83 -9.46
CA VAL A 130 14.01 -8.17 -9.29
C VAL A 130 15.53 -8.12 -9.09
N CYS A 131 16.12 -9.23 -8.64
CA CYS A 131 17.57 -9.42 -8.48
C CYS A 131 18.25 -8.23 -7.78
N ASP A 132 19.15 -7.51 -8.45
CA ASP A 132 19.91 -6.40 -7.85
C ASP A 132 19.02 -5.28 -7.33
N ARG A 133 17.84 -5.10 -7.95
CA ARG A 133 16.87 -4.06 -7.59
C ARG A 133 15.78 -4.57 -6.63
N LYS A 134 15.84 -5.81 -6.18
CA LYS A 134 14.89 -6.39 -5.22
C LYS A 134 14.81 -5.60 -3.91
N HIS A 135 15.95 -5.09 -3.44
CA HIS A 135 16.05 -4.31 -2.20
C HIS A 135 15.21 -3.02 -2.23
N LEU A 136 14.88 -2.49 -3.42
CA LEU A 136 14.04 -1.30 -3.56
C LEU A 136 12.61 -1.53 -3.06
N ASN A 137 12.11 -2.77 -3.10
CA ASN A 137 10.81 -3.12 -2.52
C ASN A 137 10.80 -2.93 -0.99
N ASP A 138 11.88 -3.37 -0.33
CA ASP A 138 12.05 -3.26 1.11
C ASP A 138 12.28 -1.81 1.54
N ILE A 139 13.02 -1.04 0.75
CA ILE A 139 13.19 0.40 0.93
C ILE A 139 11.83 1.10 0.78
N SER A 140 11.02 0.75 -0.22
CA SER A 140 9.68 1.33 -0.39
C SER A 140 8.78 1.08 0.82
N GLN A 141 8.79 -0.14 1.39
CA GLN A 141 8.07 -0.42 2.63
C GLN A 141 8.61 0.38 3.81
N SER A 142 9.94 0.51 3.91
CA SER A 142 10.58 1.32 4.96
C SER A 142 10.20 2.80 4.86
N ILE A 143 10.13 3.35 3.64
CA ILE A 143 9.68 4.73 3.39
C ILE A 143 8.21 4.91 3.75
N TYR A 144 7.36 3.93 3.46
CA TYR A 144 5.97 3.93 3.90
C TYR A 144 5.86 3.97 5.44
N MET A 145 6.66 3.17 6.15
CA MET A 145 6.72 3.16 7.62
C MET A 145 7.26 4.50 8.18
N MET A 146 8.26 5.10 7.52
CA MET A 146 8.70 6.46 7.83
C MET A 146 7.55 7.46 7.70
N GLY A 147 6.76 7.34 6.64
CA GLY A 147 5.53 8.10 6.44
C GLY A 147 4.58 7.97 7.63
N LEU A 148 4.26 6.74 8.06
CA LEU A 148 3.41 6.48 9.23
C LEU A 148 3.94 7.18 10.51
N PHE A 149 5.25 7.09 10.74
CA PHE A 149 5.92 7.73 11.88
C PHE A 149 5.79 9.26 11.84
N LEU A 150 6.14 9.88 10.72
CA LEU A 150 6.01 11.33 10.52
C LEU A 150 4.55 11.78 10.64
N GLY A 151 3.62 11.00 10.08
CA GLY A 151 2.20 11.23 10.20
C GLY A 151 1.72 11.25 11.65
N ALA A 152 2.20 10.32 12.49
CA ALA A 152 1.84 10.28 13.90
C ALA A 152 2.35 11.53 14.65
N MET A 153 3.60 11.93 14.37
CA MET A 153 4.22 13.11 14.98
C MET A 153 3.52 14.42 14.59
N ILE A 154 3.00 14.51 13.36
CA ILE A 154 2.36 15.72 12.83
C ILE A 154 0.87 15.73 13.17
N PHE A 155 0.13 14.72 12.73
CA PHE A 155 -1.33 14.69 12.83
C PHE A 155 -1.84 14.45 14.25
N GLY A 156 -1.07 13.77 15.12
CA GLY A 156 -1.44 13.60 16.53
C GLY A 156 -1.60 14.94 17.25
N PRO A 157 -0.52 15.73 17.43
CA PRO A 157 -0.60 17.04 18.06
C PRO A 157 -1.50 18.03 17.31
N LEU A 158 -1.55 17.94 15.98
CA LEU A 158 -2.43 18.78 15.18
C LEU A 158 -3.91 18.50 15.51
N SER A 159 -4.28 17.23 15.63
CA SER A 159 -5.64 16.79 15.97
C SER A 159 -6.08 17.32 17.33
N ASP A 160 -5.17 17.40 18.31
CA ASP A 160 -5.47 18.00 19.61
C ASP A 160 -5.69 19.51 19.53
N ARG A 161 -5.00 20.20 18.60
CA ARG A 161 -5.06 21.66 18.47
C ARG A 161 -6.29 22.14 17.70
N ILE A 162 -6.48 21.62 16.49
CA ILE A 162 -7.52 22.09 15.55
C ILE A 162 -8.80 21.25 15.58
N GLY A 163 -8.79 20.09 16.24
CA GLY A 163 -9.92 19.18 16.32
C GLY A 163 -9.69 17.88 15.54
N ARG A 164 -10.51 16.87 15.83
CA ARG A 164 -10.47 15.56 15.17
C ARG A 164 -10.99 15.68 13.75
N ARG A 165 -12.17 16.28 13.56
CA ARG A 165 -12.83 16.35 12.25
C ARG A 165 -11.95 16.98 11.15
N PRO A 166 -11.32 18.17 11.33
CA PRO A 166 -10.52 18.75 10.25
C PRO A 166 -9.27 17.94 9.94
N VAL A 167 -8.61 17.35 10.93
CA VAL A 167 -7.45 16.47 10.69
C VAL A 167 -7.86 15.23 9.92
N LEU A 168 -8.99 14.59 10.28
CA LEU A 168 -9.49 13.44 9.54
C LEU A 168 -9.73 13.79 8.06
N LEU A 169 -10.39 14.91 7.79
CA LEU A 169 -10.70 15.34 6.43
C LEU A 169 -9.43 15.64 5.61
N ILE A 170 -8.44 16.32 6.22
CA ILE A 170 -7.15 16.58 5.58
C ILE A 170 -6.44 15.26 5.27
N SER A 171 -6.39 14.32 6.22
CA SER A 171 -5.72 13.04 6.03
C SER A 171 -6.43 12.19 4.96
N VAL A 172 -7.77 12.10 4.97
CA VAL A 172 -8.52 11.39 3.92
C VAL A 172 -8.30 12.03 2.54
N PHE A 173 -8.27 13.36 2.45
CA PHE A 173 -7.99 14.07 1.21
C PHE A 173 -6.59 13.74 0.67
N LEU A 174 -5.56 13.78 1.53
CA LEU A 174 -4.20 13.41 1.16
C LEU A 174 -4.10 11.94 0.73
N GLN A 175 -4.73 11.03 1.48
CA GLN A 175 -4.76 9.60 1.13
C GLN A 175 -5.37 9.38 -0.25
N CYS A 176 -6.48 10.05 -0.53
CA CYS A 176 -7.19 9.94 -1.80
C CYS A 176 -6.37 10.51 -2.96
N LEU A 177 -5.86 11.74 -2.82
CA LEU A 177 -5.10 12.43 -3.85
C LEU A 177 -3.83 11.66 -4.23
N PHE A 178 -3.03 11.29 -3.23
CA PHE A 178 -1.78 10.57 -3.47
C PHE A 178 -2.00 9.07 -3.75
N GLY A 179 -3.03 8.45 -3.17
CA GLY A 179 -3.41 7.06 -3.43
C GLY A 179 -3.84 6.83 -4.87
N VAL A 180 -4.74 7.68 -5.41
CA VAL A 180 -5.08 7.64 -6.84
C VAL A 180 -3.88 8.07 -7.69
N GLY A 181 -3.11 9.06 -7.22
CA GLY A 181 -1.89 9.52 -7.90
C GLY A 181 -0.87 8.41 -8.15
N ILE A 182 -0.71 7.47 -7.22
CA ILE A 182 0.19 6.31 -7.33
C ILE A 182 -0.07 5.52 -8.61
N ALA A 183 -1.34 5.35 -8.99
CA ALA A 183 -1.73 4.58 -10.17
C ALA A 183 -1.28 5.21 -11.50
N PHE A 184 -0.86 6.48 -11.51
CA PHE A 184 -0.41 7.21 -12.70
C PHE A 184 1.09 7.49 -12.70
N VAL A 185 1.83 7.07 -11.67
CA VAL A 185 3.26 7.35 -11.56
C VAL A 185 4.06 6.53 -12.59
N PRO A 186 4.97 7.16 -13.37
CA PRO A 186 5.84 6.47 -14.32
C PRO A 186 7.21 6.09 -13.75
N HIS A 187 7.57 6.55 -12.54
CA HIS A 187 8.88 6.33 -11.93
C HIS A 187 8.80 5.83 -10.50
N PHE A 188 9.57 4.79 -10.17
CA PHE A 188 9.52 4.14 -8.86
C PHE A 188 9.89 5.07 -7.67
N TYR A 189 10.79 6.03 -7.87
CA TYR A 189 11.13 7.00 -6.82
C TYR A 189 9.97 7.94 -6.46
N VAL A 190 9.19 8.36 -7.46
CA VAL A 190 7.98 9.16 -7.23
C VAL A 190 6.91 8.32 -6.55
N TYR A 191 6.82 7.03 -6.90
CA TYR A 191 5.94 6.07 -6.22
C TYR A 191 6.27 5.98 -4.73
N MET A 192 7.56 5.85 -4.36
CA MET A 192 8.00 5.84 -2.96
C MET A 192 7.66 7.15 -2.23
N ALA A 193 7.84 8.30 -2.88
CA ALA A 193 7.47 9.58 -2.29
C ALA A 193 5.96 9.68 -2.02
N PHE A 194 5.12 9.23 -2.96
CA PHE A 194 3.67 9.20 -2.78
C PHE A 194 3.26 8.21 -1.68
N ARG A 195 3.90 7.03 -1.63
CA ARG A 195 3.70 6.05 -0.54
C ARG A 195 4.04 6.64 0.83
N CYS A 196 5.07 7.49 0.94
CA CYS A 196 5.38 8.20 2.18
C CYS A 196 4.22 9.10 2.63
N VAL A 197 3.66 9.89 1.71
CA VAL A 197 2.53 10.78 2.01
C VAL A 197 1.27 9.98 2.35
N VAL A 198 1.00 8.89 1.63
CA VAL A 198 -0.09 7.96 1.96
C VAL A 198 0.12 7.36 3.35
N GLY A 199 1.31 6.90 3.70
CA GLY A 199 1.63 6.42 5.06
C GLY A 199 1.36 7.47 6.13
N ALA A 200 1.78 8.72 5.91
CA ALA A 200 1.48 9.81 6.83
C ALA A 200 -0.03 10.04 7.01
N SER A 201 -0.79 9.97 5.92
CA SER A 201 -2.24 10.10 5.94
C SER A 201 -2.94 8.94 6.67
N VAL A 202 -2.49 7.69 6.46
CA VAL A 202 -3.02 6.50 7.15
C VAL A 202 -2.87 6.65 8.67
N SER A 203 -1.72 7.16 9.12
CA SER A 203 -1.48 7.42 10.54
C SER A 203 -2.45 8.48 11.09
N GLY A 204 -2.62 9.60 10.37
CA GLY A 204 -3.54 10.67 10.76
C GLY A 204 -5.00 10.21 10.85
N ILE A 205 -5.46 9.39 9.88
CA ILE A 205 -6.78 8.78 9.88
C ILE A 205 -6.96 7.86 11.08
N THR A 206 -5.99 6.96 11.31
CA THR A 206 -6.06 5.95 12.38
C THR A 206 -6.13 6.60 13.75
N MET A 207 -5.24 7.57 14.03
CA MET A 207 -5.24 8.27 15.32
C MET A 207 -6.55 9.03 15.56
N THR A 208 -7.04 9.69 14.51
CA THR A 208 -8.21 10.57 14.63
C THR A 208 -9.51 9.79 14.76
N ILE A 209 -9.67 8.69 14.02
CA ILE A 209 -10.83 7.82 14.12
C ILE A 209 -10.91 7.14 15.48
N LEU A 210 -9.79 6.58 15.96
CA LEU A 210 -9.77 5.91 17.25
C LEU A 210 -10.09 6.90 18.39
N ALA A 211 -9.56 8.11 18.32
CA ALA A 211 -9.91 9.18 19.24
C ALA A 211 -11.40 9.54 19.15
N LEU A 212 -11.94 9.78 17.95
CA LEU A 212 -13.35 10.15 17.77
C LEU A 212 -14.30 9.05 18.28
N ALA A 213 -14.01 7.78 17.97
CA ALA A 213 -14.82 6.64 18.41
C ALA A 213 -14.80 6.45 19.94
N THR A 214 -13.68 6.73 20.60
CA THR A 214 -13.55 6.54 22.06
C THR A 214 -13.95 7.76 22.89
N GLU A 215 -13.90 8.96 22.31
CA GLU A 215 -14.27 10.23 22.98
C GLU A 215 -15.78 10.45 23.01
N TRP A 216 -16.54 9.87 22.07
CA TRP A 216 -18.00 9.91 22.03
C TRP A 216 -18.71 8.77 22.78
N VAL A 217 -17.97 7.72 23.13
CA VAL A 217 -18.50 6.53 23.79
C VAL A 217 -18.17 6.56 25.28
N GLY A 218 -19.13 6.11 26.11
CA GLY A 218 -18.94 6.00 27.55
C GLY A 218 -17.72 5.12 27.91
N ALA A 219 -17.07 5.40 29.04
CA ALA A 219 -15.80 4.75 29.41
C ALA A 219 -15.87 3.21 29.38
N SER A 220 -17.01 2.62 29.75
CA SER A 220 -17.23 1.17 29.77
C SER A 220 -17.28 0.52 28.38
N TYR A 221 -17.64 1.27 27.34
CA TYR A 221 -17.79 0.76 25.97
C TYR A 221 -16.62 1.10 25.04
N ARG A 222 -15.63 1.87 25.52
CA ARG A 222 -14.42 2.18 24.75
C ARG A 222 -13.69 0.93 24.26
N PRO A 223 -13.46 -0.13 25.07
CA PRO A 223 -12.80 -1.34 24.58
C PRO A 223 -13.56 -1.98 23.41
N THR A 224 -14.89 -1.97 23.46
CA THR A 224 -15.76 -2.49 22.40
C THR A 224 -15.60 -1.69 21.11
N ALA A 225 -15.57 -0.36 21.17
CA ALA A 225 -15.35 0.50 20.00
C ALA A 225 -13.97 0.25 19.35
N VAL A 226 -12.93 0.08 20.16
CA VAL A 226 -11.59 -0.27 19.69
C VAL A 226 -11.58 -1.64 19.02
N LEU A 227 -12.23 -2.64 19.64
CA LEU A 227 -12.33 -3.99 19.09
C LEU A 227 -13.06 -4.01 17.74
N ILE A 228 -14.19 -3.31 17.64
CA ILE A 228 -14.96 -3.17 16.39
C ILE A 228 -14.08 -2.58 15.28
N SER A 229 -13.26 -1.57 15.60
CA SER A 229 -12.34 -0.96 14.65
C SER A 229 -11.27 -1.93 14.14
N HIS A 230 -10.72 -2.78 15.02
CA HIS A 230 -9.77 -3.83 14.64
C HIS A 230 -10.41 -4.94 13.80
N CYS A 231 -11.63 -5.37 14.15
CA CYS A 231 -12.39 -6.32 13.33
C CYS A 231 -12.64 -5.74 11.92
N CYS A 232 -12.99 -4.45 11.84
CA CYS A 232 -13.16 -3.76 10.57
C CYS A 232 -11.86 -3.72 9.76
N PHE A 233 -10.73 -3.42 10.40
CA PHE A 233 -9.41 -3.46 9.75
C PHE A 233 -9.09 -4.85 9.17
N ALA A 234 -9.36 -5.92 9.93
CA ALA A 234 -9.19 -7.29 9.46
C ALA A 234 -10.11 -7.61 8.26
N ILE A 235 -11.38 -7.19 8.30
CA ILE A 235 -12.30 -7.31 7.16
C ILE A 235 -11.76 -6.53 5.95
N GLY A 236 -11.18 -5.34 6.15
CA GLY A 236 -10.53 -4.56 5.10
C GLY A 236 -9.39 -5.31 4.42
N GLN A 237 -8.57 -6.05 5.19
CA GLN A 237 -7.54 -6.93 4.61
C GLN A 237 -8.14 -8.08 3.80
N MET A 238 -9.23 -8.69 4.26
CA MET A 238 -9.92 -9.75 3.52
C MET A 238 -10.51 -9.21 2.21
N ILE A 239 -11.09 -8.01 2.22
CA ILE A 239 -11.58 -7.34 1.02
C ILE A 239 -10.43 -7.05 0.06
N LEU A 240 -9.29 -6.54 0.55
CA LEU A 240 -8.10 -6.34 -0.28
C LEU A 240 -7.64 -7.64 -0.94
N ALA A 241 -7.61 -8.76 -0.22
CA ALA A 241 -7.24 -10.05 -0.79
C ALA A 241 -8.23 -10.52 -1.87
N GLY A 242 -9.54 -10.29 -1.68
CA GLY A 242 -10.56 -10.55 -2.69
C GLY A 242 -10.42 -9.65 -3.93
N LEU A 243 -10.16 -8.35 -3.72
CA LEU A 243 -9.94 -7.38 -4.79
C LEU A 243 -8.68 -7.69 -5.59
N SER A 244 -7.58 -8.09 -4.95
CA SER A 244 -6.34 -8.45 -5.66
C SER A 244 -6.46 -9.74 -6.47
N TYR A 245 -7.33 -10.67 -6.04
CA TYR A 245 -7.67 -11.84 -6.84
C TYR A 245 -8.44 -11.48 -8.12
N GLY A 246 -9.42 -10.57 -8.02
CA GLY A 246 -10.24 -10.13 -9.15
C GLY A 246 -9.57 -9.09 -10.06
N ILE A 247 -8.77 -8.18 -9.49
CA ILE A 247 -8.10 -7.08 -10.18
C ILE A 247 -6.59 -7.33 -10.12
N ARG A 248 -6.08 -7.96 -11.18
CA ARG A 248 -4.66 -8.32 -11.24
C ARG A 248 -3.73 -7.19 -11.69
N ASN A 249 -4.26 -6.17 -12.36
CA ASN A 249 -3.48 -4.98 -12.72
C ASN A 249 -3.33 -4.08 -11.48
N TRP A 250 -2.09 -3.84 -11.05
CA TRP A 250 -1.82 -3.09 -9.82
C TRP A 250 -2.29 -1.63 -9.86
N ARG A 251 -2.22 -0.97 -11.03
CA ARG A 251 -2.70 0.42 -11.19
C ARG A 251 -4.22 0.49 -11.01
N LEU A 252 -4.96 -0.46 -11.59
CA LEU A 252 -6.40 -0.57 -11.39
C LEU A 252 -6.75 -0.93 -9.95
N LEU A 253 -5.95 -1.76 -9.29
CA LEU A 253 -6.15 -2.11 -7.89
C LEU A 253 -6.01 -0.88 -6.98
N GLU A 254 -4.98 -0.04 -7.19
CA GLU A 254 -4.83 1.24 -6.47
C GLU A 254 -6.00 2.19 -6.70
N ILE A 255 -6.48 2.31 -7.94
CA ILE A 255 -7.67 3.12 -8.25
C ILE A 255 -8.90 2.55 -7.55
N ALA A 256 -9.11 1.23 -7.60
CA ALA A 256 -10.27 0.58 -6.99
C ALA A 256 -10.28 0.71 -5.46
N GLY A 257 -9.12 0.68 -4.81
CA GLY A 257 -9.00 0.90 -3.37
C GLY A 257 -9.08 2.36 -2.94
N SER A 258 -8.55 3.27 -3.76
CA SER A 258 -8.47 4.70 -3.42
C SER A 258 -9.70 5.50 -3.85
N ALA A 259 -10.30 5.21 -5.01
CA ALA A 259 -11.40 6.00 -5.56
C ALA A 259 -12.66 6.02 -4.68
N PRO A 260 -13.05 4.93 -3.98
CA PRO A 260 -14.15 4.98 -3.02
C PRO A 260 -13.95 6.01 -1.90
N LEU A 261 -12.70 6.43 -1.62
CA LEU A 261 -12.41 7.50 -0.66
C LEU A 261 -13.01 8.85 -1.06
N PHE A 262 -13.26 9.10 -2.35
CA PHE A 262 -13.94 10.33 -2.79
C PHE A 262 -15.38 10.43 -2.27
N ALA A 263 -16.03 9.30 -2.04
CA ALA A 263 -17.34 9.28 -1.38
C ALA A 263 -17.26 9.78 0.07
N PHE A 264 -16.07 9.82 0.70
CA PHE A 264 -15.90 10.41 2.02
C PHE A 264 -15.93 11.94 2.04
N PHE A 265 -16.13 12.61 0.90
CA PHE A 265 -16.57 14.00 0.91
C PHE A 265 -17.86 14.20 1.75
N PHE A 266 -18.74 13.19 1.79
CA PHE A 266 -19.94 13.23 2.64
C PHE A 266 -19.63 13.31 4.15
N TYR A 267 -18.41 12.96 4.58
CA TYR A 267 -18.01 13.01 5.99
C TYR A 267 -17.91 14.45 6.50
N ILE A 268 -17.75 15.41 5.58
CA ILE A 268 -17.81 16.83 5.90
C ILE A 268 -19.15 17.16 6.56
N TRP A 269 -20.25 16.52 6.20
CA TRP A 269 -21.58 16.87 6.70
C TRP A 269 -22.03 16.01 7.88
N VAL A 270 -21.52 14.78 7.96
CA VAL A 270 -22.04 13.75 8.85
C VAL A 270 -21.25 13.65 10.16
N LEU A 271 -19.93 13.88 10.12
CA LEU A 271 -19.12 13.69 11.31
C LEU A 271 -19.18 14.90 12.25
N PRO A 272 -19.59 14.71 13.52
CA PRO A 272 -19.44 15.71 14.54
C PRO A 272 -17.97 15.87 14.94
N GLU A 273 -17.63 16.99 15.55
CA GLU A 273 -16.34 17.13 16.23
C GLU A 273 -16.31 16.27 17.51
N SER A 274 -15.14 16.00 18.07
CA SER A 274 -15.05 15.28 19.35
C SER A 274 -15.76 16.03 20.48
N ALA A 275 -16.67 15.34 21.19
CA ALA A 275 -17.34 15.85 22.38
C ALA A 275 -16.33 16.36 23.43
N ARG A 276 -15.22 15.64 23.61
CA ARG A 276 -14.17 16.03 24.57
C ARG A 276 -13.46 17.30 24.12
N TRP A 277 -13.17 17.43 22.83
CA TRP A 277 -12.51 18.61 22.28
C TRP A 277 -13.41 19.85 22.32
N LEU A 278 -14.70 19.71 22.02
CA LEU A 278 -15.69 20.78 22.12
C LEU A 278 -15.77 21.35 23.55
N VAL A 279 -15.83 20.46 24.55
CA VAL A 279 -15.86 20.87 25.96
C VAL A 279 -14.56 21.55 26.39
N THR A 280 -13.38 21.09 25.95
CA THR A 280 -12.11 21.76 26.29
C THR A 280 -11.96 23.12 25.62
N LYS A 281 -12.63 23.34 24.48
CA LYS A 281 -12.70 24.64 23.80
C LYS A 281 -13.86 25.53 24.25
N GLY A 282 -14.69 25.08 25.19
CA GLY A 282 -15.83 25.83 25.71
C GLY A 282 -17.02 25.92 24.74
N ARG A 283 -17.09 25.07 23.71
CA ARG A 283 -18.17 25.02 22.73
C ARG A 283 -19.23 23.99 23.16
N ILE A 284 -19.99 24.30 24.22
CA ILE A 284 -20.90 23.33 24.86
C ILE A 284 -22.27 23.25 24.15
N GLU A 285 -22.64 24.28 23.39
CA GLU A 285 -23.91 24.34 22.63
C GLU A 285 -23.88 23.51 21.33
N GLU A 286 -22.69 23.08 20.90
CA GLU A 286 -22.46 22.21 19.74
C GLU A 286 -22.29 20.74 20.16
#